data_AF-A0A7C6JH31-F1
#
_entry.id   AF-A0A7C6JH31-F1
#
_cell.length_a   1.000
_cell.length_b   1.000
_cell.length_c   1.000
_cell.angle_alpha   90.00
_cell.angle_beta   90.00
_cell.angle_gamma   90.00
#
_symmetry.space_group_name_H-M   'P 1'
#
loop_
_entity.id
_entity.type
_entity.pdbx_description
1 polymer ?
#
loop_
_entity_poly.entity_id
_entity_poly.type
_entity_poly.pdbx_seq_one_letter_code
_entity_poly.pdbx_strand_id
1 'polypeptide(L)'
;MAVGFIDKEEIALACDQFNVERARKLALCLGVTGKGYFFFIDKANRQRPEMYKELGLDIKATNLCTEIMLHSSEDYTYSCILASMNLANWDKIKESDSVFIATVFLDCLCEDFIRNSEGVPGLEKVRDFTIKGRAIGLGAMGFHTYLQSKGIPYGGLEAQFLSSEMAKHISEESLRASKWLAEKFGEPEWCKGYGVRNTHRTAYAPTKSTALLMGGVSESWSPDAGMVFDMASAVGELRRIPPIFYEKMKEKGVYNEETIRDIINHIGSVQHVDWLTDEEKQVFMNAYEIEQKVILRHASLRQKYTCQGQSLNFFVAEEGSEDQIAELITMAFLDENILSQYYFYSKSGVVVPDECLSCSA
;
A
#
# COMPACT_ATOMS: atom_id res chain seq x y z
N MET A 1 -32.28 -8.80 21.48
CA MET A 1 -31.64 -9.45 22.65
C MET A 1 -30.94 -10.70 22.13
N ALA A 2 -29.67 -10.56 21.76
CA ALA A 2 -28.70 -11.64 21.61
C ALA A 2 -27.37 -10.99 21.99
N VAL A 3 -26.90 -11.34 23.18
CA VAL A 3 -25.62 -10.96 23.76
C VAL A 3 -24.76 -12.21 23.70
N GLY A 4 -23.48 -12.07 23.34
CA GLY A 4 -22.44 -13.08 23.51
C GLY A 4 -21.65 -13.30 22.23
N PHE A 5 -20.31 -13.33 22.21
CA PHE A 5 -19.31 -13.30 23.27
C PHE A 5 -18.04 -12.69 22.69
N ILE A 6 -17.53 -11.63 23.34
CA ILE A 6 -16.16 -11.12 23.19
C ILE A 6 -15.42 -11.68 24.42
N ASP A 7 -14.58 -12.69 24.22
CA ASP A 7 -13.80 -13.40 25.25
C ASP A 7 -12.32 -13.15 24.93
N LYS A 8 -11.41 -12.78 25.83
CA LYS A 8 -11.51 -12.39 27.25
C LYS A 8 -10.47 -11.31 27.61
N GLU A 9 -9.73 -10.81 26.61
CA GLU A 9 -8.66 -9.79 26.72
C GLU A 9 -8.88 -8.62 25.73
N GLU A 10 -9.96 -8.67 24.96
CA GLU A 10 -10.32 -7.64 23.98
C GLU A 10 -10.82 -6.37 24.67
N ILE A 11 -10.04 -5.30 24.45
CA ILE A 11 -10.37 -3.90 24.66
C ILE A 11 -10.15 -3.38 26.09
N ALA A 12 -8.88 -3.10 26.42
CA ALA A 12 -8.53 -2.11 27.46
C ALA A 12 -9.06 -0.68 27.17
N LEU A 13 -9.76 -0.44 26.04
CA LEU A 13 -10.57 0.77 25.79
C LEU A 13 -12.02 0.72 26.31
N ALA A 14 -12.48 -0.38 26.94
CA ALA A 14 -13.87 -0.57 27.34
C ALA A 14 -14.26 0.14 28.66
N CYS A 15 -13.50 1.14 29.12
CA CYS A 15 -13.82 1.89 30.33
C CYS A 15 -14.70 3.13 30.11
N ASP A 16 -15.09 3.45 28.87
CA ASP A 16 -15.98 4.58 28.58
C ASP A 16 -17.00 4.23 27.48
N GLN A 17 -18.29 4.31 27.79
CA GLN A 17 -19.38 4.12 26.81
C GLN A 17 -19.22 5.04 25.59
N PHE A 18 -18.56 6.18 25.77
CA PHE A 18 -18.24 7.12 24.70
C PHE A 18 -17.32 6.55 23.61
N ASN A 19 -16.43 5.62 23.96
CA ASN A 19 -15.50 4.99 23.01
C ASN A 19 -16.21 3.97 22.11
N VAL A 20 -17.17 3.22 22.65
CA VAL A 20 -17.95 2.24 21.87
C VAL A 20 -18.88 2.92 20.88
N GLU A 21 -19.54 4.00 21.30
CA GLU A 21 -20.40 4.83 20.43
C GLU A 21 -19.60 5.43 19.26
N ARG A 22 -18.39 5.94 19.54
CA ARG A 22 -17.48 6.45 18.50
C ARG A 22 -17.02 5.36 17.54
N ALA A 23 -16.62 4.20 18.05
CA ALA A 23 -16.20 3.07 17.22
C ALA A 23 -17.32 2.63 16.27
N ARG A 24 -18.57 2.56 16.75
CA ARG A 24 -19.74 2.24 15.92
C ARG A 24 -19.99 3.28 14.84
N LYS A 25 -19.94 4.57 15.18
CA LYS A 25 -20.14 5.66 14.21
C LYS A 25 -19.08 5.64 13.11
N LEU A 26 -17.85 5.28 13.45
CA LEU A 26 -16.77 5.24 12.48
C LEU A 26 -16.76 3.94 11.66
N ALA A 27 -17.16 2.79 12.22
CA ALA A 27 -17.45 1.59 11.43
C ALA A 27 -18.59 1.84 10.42
N LEU A 28 -19.66 2.55 10.84
CA LEU A 28 -20.73 2.98 9.94
C LEU A 28 -20.24 3.95 8.86
N CYS A 29 -19.41 4.94 9.22
CA CYS A 29 -18.81 5.86 8.26
C CYS A 29 -18.01 5.12 7.19
N LEU A 30 -17.23 4.12 7.60
CA LEU A 30 -16.45 3.29 6.70
C LEU A 30 -17.32 2.40 5.82
N GLY A 31 -18.34 1.75 6.38
CA GLY A 31 -19.28 0.94 5.60
C GLY A 31 -20.07 1.76 4.57
N VAL A 32 -20.47 2.99 4.93
CA VAL A 32 -21.28 3.86 4.05
C VAL A 32 -20.45 4.60 3.01
N THR A 33 -19.27 5.10 3.37
CA THR A 33 -18.50 6.00 2.50
C THR A 33 -17.25 5.36 1.91
N GLY A 34 -16.78 4.26 2.50
CA GLY A 34 -15.43 3.72 2.27
C GLY A 34 -14.31 4.60 2.83
N LYS A 35 -14.62 5.82 3.27
CA LYS A 35 -13.68 6.85 3.76
C LYS A 35 -13.69 6.91 5.29
N GLY A 36 -12.53 7.17 5.87
CA GLY A 36 -12.34 7.21 7.33
C GLY A 36 -11.04 6.55 7.75
N TYR A 37 -9.92 7.09 7.28
CA TYR A 37 -8.60 6.46 7.48
C TYR A 37 -8.25 6.33 8.95
N PHE A 38 -7.54 5.25 9.29
CA PHE A 38 -6.89 5.16 10.58
C PHE A 38 -5.42 5.47 10.46
N PHE A 39 -4.94 6.23 11.43
CA PHE A 39 -3.52 6.44 11.66
C PHE A 39 -3.23 6.14 13.12
N PHE A 40 -2.40 5.12 13.36
CA PHE A 40 -2.04 4.68 14.70
C PHE A 40 -0.76 5.40 15.14
N ILE A 41 -0.92 6.65 15.58
CA ILE A 41 0.18 7.57 15.90
C ILE A 41 1.23 6.98 16.84
N ASP A 42 0.82 6.25 17.88
CA ASP A 42 1.75 5.67 18.84
C ASP A 42 2.62 4.58 18.21
N LYS A 43 2.04 3.76 17.32
CA LYS A 43 2.78 2.71 16.60
C LYS A 43 3.79 3.30 15.64
N ALA A 44 3.37 4.31 14.86
CA ALA A 44 4.24 5.02 13.93
C ALA A 44 5.43 5.65 14.68
N ASN A 45 5.17 6.28 15.83
CA ASN A 45 6.22 6.87 16.65
C ASN A 45 7.14 5.85 17.34
N ARG A 46 6.63 4.67 17.74
CA ARG A 46 7.49 3.57 18.26
C ARG A 46 8.45 3.03 17.19
N GLN A 47 7.99 2.98 15.94
CA GLN A 47 8.73 2.38 14.81
C GLN A 47 9.55 3.38 13.99
N ARG A 48 9.44 4.68 14.26
CA ARG A 48 10.28 5.69 13.59
C ARG A 48 11.78 5.38 13.76
N PRO A 49 12.63 5.78 12.79
CA PRO A 49 14.07 5.56 12.86
C PRO A 49 14.70 6.12 14.14
N GLU A 50 15.79 5.51 14.59
CA GLU A 50 16.44 5.88 15.86
C GLU A 50 16.85 7.37 15.90
N MET A 51 17.36 7.89 14.79
CA MET A 51 17.67 9.32 14.65
C MET A 51 16.47 10.24 14.92
N TYR A 52 15.24 9.84 14.54
CA TYR A 52 14.05 10.61 14.87
C TYR A 52 13.70 10.52 16.37
N LYS A 53 13.99 9.39 17.02
CA LYS A 53 13.78 9.24 18.48
C LYS A 53 14.75 10.12 19.25
N GLU A 54 16.04 10.08 18.93
CA GLU A 54 17.06 10.89 19.61
C GLU A 54 16.87 12.40 19.41
N LEU A 55 16.42 12.81 18.22
CA LEU A 55 16.19 14.22 17.88
C LEU A 55 14.81 14.73 18.31
N GLY A 56 13.94 13.89 18.89
CA GLY A 56 12.59 14.29 19.28
C GLY A 56 11.66 14.64 18.11
N LEU A 57 11.89 14.02 16.94
CA LEU A 57 11.14 14.26 15.71
C LEU A 57 9.89 13.37 15.65
N ASP A 58 8.85 13.80 16.36
CA ASP A 58 7.59 13.05 16.43
C ASP A 58 6.76 13.14 15.13
N ILE A 59 6.12 12.04 14.76
CA ILE A 59 5.17 11.95 13.65
C ILE A 59 3.79 12.33 14.18
N LYS A 60 3.20 13.39 13.65
CA LYS A 60 1.89 13.90 14.11
C LYS A 60 0.72 13.43 13.24
N ALA A 61 0.99 13.16 11.97
CA ALA A 61 0.00 12.72 10.99
C ALA A 61 0.69 12.01 9.82
N THR A 62 -0.08 11.23 9.08
CA THR A 62 0.33 10.65 7.78
C THR A 62 -0.08 11.57 6.62
N ASN A 63 0.30 11.22 5.40
CA ASN A 63 -0.16 11.88 4.16
C ASN A 63 -1.54 11.41 3.69
N LEU A 64 -1.96 11.97 2.56
CA LEU A 64 -3.24 11.73 1.90
C LEU A 64 -3.53 10.25 1.57
N CYS A 65 -2.50 9.48 1.24
CA CYS A 65 -2.63 8.07 0.87
C CYS A 65 -2.18 7.11 2.00
N THR A 66 -1.91 7.65 3.20
CA THR A 66 -1.67 6.95 4.48
C THR A 66 -0.35 6.14 4.62
N GLU A 67 0.58 6.25 3.67
CA GLU A 67 1.84 5.51 3.68
C GLU A 67 3.04 6.27 4.27
N ILE A 68 2.95 7.59 4.43
CA ILE A 68 4.09 8.44 4.82
C ILE A 68 4.11 8.68 6.32
N MET A 69 5.26 8.38 6.94
CA MET A 69 5.44 8.40 8.41
C MET A 69 6.55 9.38 8.79
N LEU A 70 6.36 10.66 8.47
CA LEU A 70 7.38 11.70 8.59
C LEU A 70 7.02 12.77 9.62
N HIS A 71 8.05 13.41 10.16
CA HIS A 71 7.92 14.48 11.14
C HIS A 71 7.37 15.77 10.50
N SER A 72 6.51 16.48 11.23
CA SER A 72 6.10 17.84 10.88
C SER A 72 6.00 18.73 12.12
N SER A 73 6.29 20.02 11.94
CA SER A 73 6.28 21.03 12.99
C SER A 73 5.87 22.40 12.44
N GLU A 74 5.92 23.42 13.28
CA GLU A 74 5.76 24.80 12.81
C GLU A 74 6.90 25.21 11.87
N ASP A 75 8.08 24.60 12.00
CA ASP A 75 9.26 24.91 11.20
C ASP A 75 9.38 24.02 9.95
N TYR A 76 8.80 22.82 9.98
CA TYR A 76 8.98 21.83 8.92
C TYR A 76 7.66 21.27 8.37
N THR A 77 7.56 21.31 7.04
CA THR A 77 6.56 20.55 6.28
C THR A 77 7.27 19.35 5.65
N TYR A 78 6.83 18.13 5.94
CA TYR A 78 7.49 16.96 5.33
C TYR A 78 7.28 16.92 3.82
N SER A 79 8.24 16.33 3.12
CA SER A 79 8.05 15.82 1.77
C SER A 79 8.67 14.43 1.63
N CYS A 80 8.20 13.68 0.64
CA CYS A 80 8.75 12.39 0.28
C CYS A 80 8.71 12.25 -1.24
N ILE A 81 9.82 11.83 -1.82
CA ILE A 81 9.89 11.51 -3.26
C ILE A 81 9.67 10.02 -3.43
N LEU A 82 8.77 9.67 -4.34
CA LEU A 82 8.27 8.32 -4.52
C LEU A 82 8.66 7.74 -5.88
N ALA A 83 9.03 6.48 -5.87
CA ALA A 83 9.12 5.62 -7.06
C ALA A 83 8.66 4.22 -6.64
N SER A 84 8.46 3.31 -7.59
CA SER A 84 7.98 1.96 -7.26
C SER A 84 8.63 0.91 -8.14
N MET A 85 9.09 -0.17 -7.50
CA MET A 85 9.63 -1.35 -8.17
C MET A 85 8.49 -2.16 -8.80
N ASN A 86 8.58 -2.50 -10.09
CA ASN A 86 7.59 -3.37 -10.73
C ASN A 86 7.90 -4.85 -10.45
N LEU A 87 7.27 -5.40 -9.43
CA LEU A 87 7.46 -6.77 -8.94
C LEU A 87 7.04 -7.85 -9.94
N ALA A 88 6.27 -7.52 -10.99
CA ALA A 88 6.05 -8.46 -12.10
C ALA A 88 7.38 -8.92 -12.74
N ASN A 89 8.46 -8.15 -12.56
CA ASN A 89 9.82 -8.48 -13.01
C ASN A 89 10.73 -8.96 -11.87
N TRP A 90 10.18 -9.49 -10.77
CA TRP A 90 10.93 -9.85 -9.56
C TRP A 90 12.14 -10.74 -9.82
N ASP A 91 12.03 -11.71 -10.73
CA ASP A 91 13.14 -12.62 -11.03
C ASP A 91 14.38 -11.91 -11.58
N LYS A 92 14.20 -10.75 -12.24
CA LYS A 92 15.31 -9.89 -12.67
C LYS A 92 15.74 -8.94 -11.55
N ILE A 93 14.78 -8.41 -10.79
CA ILE A 93 15.05 -7.45 -9.71
C ILE A 93 15.97 -8.07 -8.66
N LYS A 94 15.64 -9.28 -8.17
CA LYS A 94 16.37 -9.96 -7.08
C LYS A 94 17.83 -10.29 -7.41
N GLU A 95 18.19 -10.31 -8.68
CA GLU A 95 19.54 -10.62 -9.18
C GLU A 95 20.30 -9.38 -9.68
N SER A 96 19.73 -8.18 -9.51
CA SER A 96 20.28 -6.93 -10.07
C SER A 96 20.41 -5.81 -9.05
N ASP A 97 21.16 -4.76 -9.40
CA ASP A 97 21.28 -3.55 -8.60
C ASP A 97 20.06 -2.60 -8.75
N SER A 98 18.93 -3.06 -9.28
CA SER A 98 17.80 -2.19 -9.64
C SER A 98 17.25 -1.40 -8.45
N VAL A 99 17.14 -2.02 -7.26
CA VAL A 99 16.70 -1.33 -6.03
C VAL A 99 17.72 -0.30 -5.58
N PHE A 100 19.01 -0.64 -5.65
CA PHE A 100 20.09 0.27 -5.31
C PHE A 100 20.07 1.50 -6.23
N ILE A 101 19.98 1.29 -7.54
CA ILE A 101 19.93 2.34 -8.55
C ILE A 101 18.67 3.21 -8.36
N ALA A 102 17.51 2.61 -8.12
CA ALA A 102 16.27 3.34 -7.86
C ALA A 102 16.37 4.22 -6.60
N THR A 103 17.03 3.72 -5.56
CA THR A 103 17.28 4.48 -4.32
C THR A 103 18.21 5.68 -4.58
N VAL A 104 19.28 5.48 -5.35
CA VAL A 104 20.18 6.58 -5.78
C VAL A 104 19.41 7.61 -6.62
N PHE A 105 18.58 7.15 -7.56
CA PHE A 105 17.74 8.03 -8.38
C PHE A 105 16.80 8.90 -7.54
N LEU A 106 16.16 8.33 -6.53
CA LEU A 106 15.31 9.09 -5.60
C LEU A 106 16.10 10.17 -4.84
N ASP A 107 17.32 9.88 -4.37
CA ASP A 107 18.16 10.91 -3.73
C ASP A 107 18.59 12.01 -4.71
N CYS A 108 18.85 11.68 -5.98
CA CYS A 108 19.09 12.67 -7.02
C CYS A 108 17.89 13.60 -7.21
N LEU A 109 16.66 13.08 -7.12
CA LEU A 109 15.45 13.90 -7.17
C LEU A 109 15.30 14.78 -5.92
N CYS A 110 15.77 14.34 -4.75
CA CYS A 110 15.82 15.22 -3.56
C CYS A 110 16.73 16.41 -3.83
N GLU A 111 17.88 16.16 -4.46
CA GLU A 111 18.81 17.22 -4.85
C GLU A 111 18.20 18.18 -5.87
N ASP A 112 17.54 17.66 -6.90
CA ASP A 112 16.85 18.47 -7.90
C ASP A 112 15.75 19.34 -7.26
N PHE A 113 14.93 18.76 -6.37
CA PHE A 113 13.92 19.50 -5.62
C PHE A 113 14.54 20.62 -4.76
N ILE A 114 15.64 20.35 -4.04
CA ILE A 114 16.30 21.35 -3.20
C ILE A 114 16.76 22.55 -4.03
N ARG A 115 17.36 22.30 -5.21
CA ARG A 115 17.83 23.35 -6.11
C ARG A 115 16.68 24.15 -6.70
N ASN A 116 15.66 23.46 -7.19
CA ASN A 116 14.53 24.08 -7.88
C ASN A 116 13.57 24.81 -6.92
N SER A 117 13.59 24.48 -5.63
CA SER A 117 12.81 25.17 -4.60
C SER A 117 13.55 26.36 -3.97
N GLU A 118 14.79 26.64 -4.35
CA GLU A 118 15.54 27.79 -3.85
C GLU A 118 14.88 29.11 -4.30
N GLY A 119 14.63 30.01 -3.35
CA GLY A 119 13.98 31.30 -3.61
C GLY A 119 12.50 31.24 -4.02
N VAL A 120 11.86 30.06 -4.03
CA VAL A 120 10.43 29.92 -4.32
C VAL A 120 9.61 30.15 -3.05
N PRO A 121 8.77 31.21 -2.99
CA PRO A 121 7.98 31.53 -1.80
C PRO A 121 7.01 30.40 -1.43
N GLY A 122 6.98 30.03 -0.15
CA GLY A 122 6.10 28.99 0.40
C GLY A 122 6.68 27.58 0.39
N LEU A 123 7.83 27.36 -0.27
CA LEU A 123 8.52 26.07 -0.28
C LEU A 123 9.68 25.97 0.73
N GLU A 124 9.93 27.00 1.53
CA GLU A 124 11.09 27.07 2.42
C GLU A 124 11.08 25.95 3.45
N LYS A 125 9.95 25.74 4.14
CA LYS A 125 9.82 24.70 5.18
C LYS A 125 10.01 23.29 4.64
N VAL A 126 9.51 23.03 3.43
CA VAL A 126 9.62 21.72 2.79
C VAL A 126 11.02 21.49 2.22
N ARG A 127 11.65 22.53 1.67
CA ARG A 127 13.06 22.50 1.26
C ARG A 127 13.97 22.22 2.45
N ASP A 128 13.78 22.92 3.57
CA ASP A 128 14.59 22.77 4.77
C ASP A 128 14.43 21.38 5.40
N PHE A 129 13.21 20.83 5.41
CA PHE A 129 12.98 19.42 5.75
C PHE A 129 13.78 18.47 4.84
N THR A 130 13.71 18.67 3.52
CA THR A 130 14.41 17.81 2.55
C THR A 130 15.92 17.91 2.69
N ILE A 131 16.47 19.11 2.94
CA ILE A 131 17.90 19.32 3.21
C ILE A 131 18.35 18.51 4.43
N LYS A 132 17.57 18.54 5.53
CA LYS A 132 17.94 17.91 6.80
C LYS A 132 17.74 16.40 6.82
N GLY A 133 16.69 15.89 6.16
CA GLY A 133 16.28 14.50 6.29
C GLY A 133 16.38 13.65 5.02
N ARG A 134 16.34 14.27 3.84
CA ARG A 134 16.33 13.62 2.51
C ARG A 134 15.47 12.34 2.48
N ALA A 135 14.25 12.44 3.00
CA ALA A 135 13.35 11.29 3.10
C ALA A 135 12.84 10.88 1.71
N ILE A 136 12.94 9.58 1.42
CA ILE A 136 12.47 8.98 0.17
C ILE A 136 11.56 7.77 0.46
N GLY A 137 10.74 7.42 -0.52
CA GLY A 137 9.80 6.31 -0.42
C GLY A 137 9.85 5.44 -1.67
N LEU A 138 10.80 4.50 -1.70
CA LEU A 138 10.82 3.44 -2.68
C LEU A 138 9.73 2.42 -2.36
N GLY A 139 8.70 2.41 -3.20
CA GLY A 139 7.58 1.50 -3.11
C GLY A 139 7.69 0.29 -4.04
N ALA A 140 6.56 -0.36 -4.28
CA ALA A 140 6.44 -1.48 -5.20
C ALA A 140 5.08 -1.44 -5.90
N MET A 141 4.95 -2.14 -7.02
CA MET A 141 3.71 -2.41 -7.74
C MET A 141 3.78 -3.81 -8.37
N GLY A 142 2.65 -4.37 -8.81
CA GLY A 142 2.62 -5.61 -9.60
C GLY A 142 2.80 -6.90 -8.78
N PHE A 143 2.59 -6.86 -7.46
CA PHE A 143 2.73 -8.07 -6.62
C PHE A 143 1.77 -9.19 -7.03
N HIS A 144 0.48 -8.90 -7.16
CA HIS A 144 -0.52 -9.90 -7.58
C HIS A 144 -0.26 -10.39 -9.00
N THR A 145 0.15 -9.49 -9.90
CA THR A 145 0.59 -9.88 -11.26
C THR A 145 1.75 -10.87 -11.23
N TYR A 146 2.75 -10.68 -10.36
CA TYR A 146 3.83 -11.64 -10.20
C TYR A 146 3.30 -13.01 -9.73
N LEU A 147 2.47 -13.02 -8.70
CA LEU A 147 1.87 -14.26 -8.18
C LEU A 147 1.07 -15.01 -9.25
N GLN A 148 0.22 -14.29 -10.01
CA GLN A 148 -0.51 -14.86 -11.14
C GLN A 148 0.43 -15.48 -12.18
N SER A 149 1.54 -14.81 -12.52
CA SER A 149 2.51 -15.32 -13.48
C SER A 149 3.22 -16.61 -13.03
N LYS A 150 3.21 -16.87 -11.73
CA LYS A 150 3.78 -18.07 -11.10
C LYS A 150 2.73 -19.13 -10.76
N GLY A 151 1.46 -18.86 -11.00
CA GLY A 151 0.36 -19.76 -10.60
C GLY A 151 0.20 -19.85 -9.08
N ILE A 152 0.58 -18.80 -8.34
CA ILE A 152 0.52 -18.77 -6.87
C ILE A 152 -0.76 -18.01 -6.45
N PRO A 153 -1.68 -18.64 -5.70
CA PRO A 153 -2.81 -17.93 -5.11
C PRO A 153 -2.38 -16.87 -4.10
N TYR A 154 -2.96 -15.67 -4.18
CA TYR A 154 -2.64 -14.56 -3.26
C TYR A 154 -2.84 -14.94 -1.78
N GLY A 155 -3.89 -15.73 -1.51
CA GLY A 155 -4.21 -16.24 -0.17
C GLY A 155 -3.23 -17.29 0.37
N GLY A 156 -2.36 -17.83 -0.48
CA GLY A 156 -1.46 -18.93 -0.16
C GLY A 156 -0.34 -18.56 0.82
N LEU A 157 0.19 -19.56 1.53
CA LEU A 157 1.34 -19.39 2.42
C LEU A 157 2.61 -18.98 1.65
N GLU A 158 2.80 -19.52 0.45
CA GLU A 158 3.92 -19.16 -0.43
C GLU A 158 3.91 -17.67 -0.78
N ALA A 159 2.74 -17.10 -1.11
CA ALA A 159 2.60 -15.67 -1.37
C ALA A 159 3.05 -14.83 -0.16
N GLN A 160 2.74 -15.26 1.07
CA GLN A 160 3.13 -14.54 2.29
C GLN A 160 4.64 -14.52 2.48
N PHE A 161 5.32 -15.65 2.23
CA PHE A 161 6.78 -15.71 2.28
C PHE A 161 7.43 -14.84 1.19
N LEU A 162 6.93 -14.91 -0.04
CA LEU A 162 7.41 -14.07 -1.14
C LEU A 162 7.23 -12.59 -0.85
N SER A 163 6.07 -12.20 -0.29
CA SER A 163 5.82 -10.81 0.09
C SER A 163 6.85 -10.29 1.09
N SER A 164 7.15 -11.10 2.10
CA SER A 164 8.14 -10.78 3.13
C SER A 164 9.58 -10.75 2.59
N GLU A 165 9.94 -11.71 1.74
CA GLU A 165 11.24 -11.78 1.07
C GLU A 165 11.49 -10.56 0.17
N MET A 166 10.51 -10.21 -0.67
CA MET A 166 10.60 -9.04 -1.56
C MET A 166 10.77 -7.75 -0.77
N ALA A 167 9.96 -7.55 0.29
CA ALA A 167 10.05 -6.36 1.14
C ALA A 167 11.41 -6.27 1.85
N LYS A 168 11.91 -7.41 2.38
CA LYS A 168 13.22 -7.50 3.01
C LYS A 168 14.35 -7.12 2.05
N HIS A 169 14.36 -7.69 0.85
CA HIS A 169 15.37 -7.38 -0.16
C HIS A 169 15.34 -5.90 -0.57
N ILE A 170 14.14 -5.32 -0.78
CA ILE A 170 14.01 -3.88 -1.07
C ILE A 170 14.60 -3.03 0.08
N SER A 171 14.36 -3.43 1.33
CA SER A 171 14.88 -2.75 2.52
C SER A 171 16.39 -2.81 2.63
N GLU A 172 16.98 -4.00 2.42
CA GLU A 172 18.42 -4.24 2.50
C GLU A 172 19.18 -3.50 1.39
N GLU A 173 18.69 -3.57 0.16
CA GLU A 173 19.32 -2.92 -1.00
C GLU A 173 19.17 -1.40 -0.99
N SER A 174 18.03 -0.88 -0.52
CA SER A 174 17.88 0.57 -0.32
C SER A 174 18.78 1.07 0.82
N LEU A 175 18.96 0.29 1.90
CA LEU A 175 19.92 0.62 2.95
C LEU A 175 21.36 0.62 2.41
N ARG A 176 21.72 -0.36 1.58
CA ARG A 176 23.03 -0.42 0.91
C ARG A 176 23.29 0.84 0.07
N ALA A 177 22.30 1.28 -0.71
CA ALA A 177 22.39 2.52 -1.49
C ALA A 177 22.51 3.76 -0.61
N SER A 178 21.72 3.87 0.46
CA SER A 178 21.77 5.02 1.36
C SER A 178 23.09 5.14 2.11
N LYS A 179 23.72 4.02 2.49
CA LYS A 179 25.08 4.01 3.05
C LYS A 179 26.12 4.47 2.03
N TRP A 180 26.07 3.94 0.82
CA TRP A 180 26.95 4.36 -0.27
C TRP A 180 26.81 5.86 -0.58
N LEU A 181 25.58 6.38 -0.63
CA LEU A 181 25.32 7.80 -0.81
C LEU A 181 25.91 8.65 0.33
N ALA A 182 25.84 8.17 1.58
CA ALA A 182 26.43 8.86 2.73
C ALA A 182 27.96 8.93 2.61
N GLU A 183 28.60 7.84 2.19
CA GLU A 183 30.05 7.79 1.97
C GLU A 183 30.49 8.75 0.85
N LYS A 184 29.70 8.88 -0.22
CA LYS A 184 30.06 9.71 -1.39
C LYS A 184 29.68 11.17 -1.26
N PHE A 185 28.54 11.48 -0.64
CA PHE A 185 27.95 12.82 -0.62
C PHE A 185 27.77 13.38 0.80
N GLY A 186 28.13 12.62 1.82
CA GLY A 186 27.99 12.96 3.22
C GLY A 186 26.61 12.63 3.80
N GLU A 187 26.51 12.70 5.12
CA GLU A 187 25.23 12.58 5.84
C GLU A 187 24.57 13.96 5.99
N PRO A 188 23.25 14.10 5.73
CA PRO A 188 22.54 15.31 6.12
C PRO A 188 22.39 15.40 7.65
N GLU A 189 21.93 16.55 8.14
CA GLU A 189 21.90 16.87 9.57
C GLU A 189 21.22 15.81 10.44
N TRP A 190 20.04 15.32 10.04
CA TRP A 190 19.30 14.32 10.81
C TRP A 190 19.85 12.90 10.70
N CYS A 191 20.83 12.67 9.82
CA CYS A 191 21.50 11.37 9.69
C CYS A 191 22.94 11.38 10.23
N LYS A 192 23.39 12.48 10.86
CA LYS A 192 24.76 12.60 11.36
C LYS A 192 25.09 11.50 12.36
N GLY A 193 26.13 10.73 12.08
CA GLY A 193 26.60 9.61 12.92
C GLY A 193 25.87 8.28 12.68
N TYR A 194 24.89 8.24 11.77
CA TYR A 194 24.10 7.04 11.48
C TYR A 194 24.56 6.27 10.24
N GLY A 195 25.52 6.79 9.48
CA GLY A 195 26.09 6.13 8.30
C GLY A 195 25.16 6.07 7.09
N VAL A 196 24.11 6.91 7.03
CA VAL A 196 23.08 6.87 5.96
C VAL A 196 22.78 8.25 5.40
N ARG A 197 22.37 8.30 4.13
CA ARG A 197 22.00 9.56 3.45
C ARG A 197 20.56 9.96 3.70
N ASN A 198 19.67 8.97 3.90
CA ASN A 198 18.23 9.18 3.94
C ASN A 198 17.67 8.69 5.27
N THR A 199 16.88 9.54 5.94
CA THR A 199 16.18 9.16 7.18
C THR A 199 15.22 7.99 6.98
N HIS A 200 14.51 8.02 5.83
CA HIS A 200 13.56 7.00 5.40
C HIS A 200 13.83 6.62 3.94
N ARG A 201 13.55 5.37 3.59
CA ARG A 201 13.89 4.77 2.30
C ARG A 201 12.72 4.13 1.57
N THR A 202 11.77 3.54 2.31
CA THR A 202 10.70 2.70 1.75
C THR A 202 9.33 3.16 2.24
N ALA A 203 8.37 3.29 1.32
CA ALA A 203 6.96 3.55 1.60
C ALA A 203 6.12 2.93 0.49
N TYR A 204 5.02 2.24 0.82
CA TYR A 204 4.19 1.56 -0.18
C TYR A 204 2.92 2.36 -0.45
N ALA A 205 3.03 3.32 -1.36
CA ALA A 205 1.92 4.14 -1.84
C ALA A 205 0.97 3.32 -2.74
N PRO A 206 -0.24 3.84 -3.02
CA PRO A 206 -1.08 3.34 -4.10
C PRO A 206 -0.42 3.65 -5.44
N THR A 207 -0.56 2.76 -6.43
CA THR A 207 0.09 2.91 -7.74
C THR A 207 -0.90 2.77 -8.89
N LYS A 208 -2.14 3.28 -8.73
CA LYS A 208 -3.23 3.12 -9.74
C LYS A 208 -2.78 3.51 -11.15
N SER A 209 -2.42 4.77 -11.33
CA SER A 209 -2.04 5.32 -12.64
C SER A 209 -0.69 4.77 -13.11
N THR A 210 0.29 4.65 -12.22
CA THR A 210 1.63 4.17 -12.59
C THR A 210 1.64 2.69 -12.93
N ALA A 211 0.84 1.85 -12.28
CA ALA A 211 0.68 0.44 -12.63
C ALA A 211 -0.03 0.26 -13.98
N LEU A 212 -1.01 1.13 -14.28
CA LEU A 212 -1.64 1.19 -15.59
C LEU A 212 -0.61 1.53 -16.70
N LEU A 213 0.22 2.56 -16.48
CA LEU A 213 1.30 2.94 -17.39
C LEU A 213 2.33 1.81 -17.58
N MET A 214 2.59 1.03 -16.54
CA MET A 214 3.55 -0.08 -16.54
C MET A 214 2.95 -1.39 -17.05
N GLY A 215 2.08 -1.32 -18.07
CA GLY A 215 1.50 -2.50 -18.73
C GLY A 215 0.28 -3.08 -18.02
N GLY A 216 -0.42 -2.29 -17.22
CA GLY A 216 -1.64 -2.71 -16.54
C GLY A 216 -1.41 -3.70 -15.39
N VAL A 217 -0.19 -3.74 -14.81
CA VAL A 217 0.12 -4.59 -13.66
C VAL A 217 -0.75 -4.24 -12.45
N SER A 218 -0.80 -5.12 -11.45
CA SER A 218 -1.58 -4.93 -10.24
C SER A 218 -1.05 -3.76 -9.41
N GLU A 219 -1.92 -3.16 -8.61
CA GLU A 219 -1.60 -1.95 -7.84
C GLU A 219 -0.85 -2.29 -6.56
N SER A 220 0.26 -1.61 -6.31
CA SER A 220 1.05 -1.75 -5.09
C SER A 220 1.29 -3.22 -4.73
N TRP A 221 1.00 -3.58 -3.48
CA TRP A 221 0.93 -4.96 -2.99
C TRP A 221 -0.48 -5.55 -3.03
N SER A 222 -1.47 -4.82 -3.52
CA SER A 222 -2.88 -5.19 -3.46
C SER A 222 -3.24 -6.23 -4.51
N PRO A 223 -4.22 -7.10 -4.22
CA PRO A 223 -4.86 -7.90 -5.26
C PRO A 223 -5.66 -7.02 -6.22
N ASP A 224 -5.90 -7.53 -7.44
CA ASP A 224 -6.71 -6.84 -8.44
C ASP A 224 -8.19 -6.88 -8.03
N ALA A 225 -8.89 -5.76 -8.21
CA ALA A 225 -10.31 -5.65 -7.86
C ALA A 225 -11.22 -6.59 -8.68
N GLY A 226 -10.76 -7.01 -9.86
CA GLY A 226 -11.45 -7.96 -10.74
C GLY A 226 -10.50 -8.50 -11.81
N MET A 227 -10.88 -9.60 -12.47
CA MET A 227 -10.15 -10.14 -13.62
C MET A 227 -10.59 -9.51 -14.94
N VAL A 228 -11.80 -8.94 -14.97
CA VAL A 228 -12.23 -7.97 -15.97
C VAL A 228 -13.11 -6.94 -15.26
N PHE A 229 -12.77 -5.66 -15.35
CA PHE A 229 -13.53 -4.61 -14.70
C PHE A 229 -13.35 -3.28 -15.41
N ASP A 230 -14.34 -2.40 -15.29
CA ASP A 230 -14.26 -1.04 -15.84
C ASP A 230 -13.74 -0.09 -14.77
N MET A 231 -12.78 0.75 -15.14
CA MET A 231 -12.17 1.76 -14.29
C MET A 231 -12.48 3.15 -14.84
N ALA A 232 -12.90 4.08 -13.98
CA ALA A 232 -13.07 5.47 -14.36
C ALA A 232 -11.73 6.10 -14.77
N SER A 233 -11.71 6.83 -15.87
CA SER A 233 -10.55 7.59 -16.37
C SER A 233 -10.96 9.00 -16.81
N ALA A 234 -9.99 9.87 -17.06
CA ALA A 234 -10.23 11.24 -17.53
C ALA A 234 -11.00 11.33 -18.86
N VAL A 235 -11.02 10.25 -19.66
CA VAL A 235 -11.66 10.19 -20.98
C VAL A 235 -12.88 9.24 -21.03
N GLY A 236 -13.34 8.77 -19.88
CA GLY A 236 -14.46 7.83 -19.75
C GLY A 236 -14.06 6.53 -19.04
N GLU A 237 -14.87 5.49 -19.18
CA GLU A 237 -14.59 4.18 -18.59
C GLU A 237 -13.59 3.39 -19.45
N LEU A 238 -12.51 2.93 -18.83
CA LEU A 238 -11.51 2.06 -19.44
C LEU A 238 -11.68 0.65 -18.91
N ARG A 239 -11.95 -0.28 -19.82
CA ARG A 239 -11.95 -1.71 -19.50
C ARG A 239 -10.55 -2.18 -19.18
N ARG A 240 -10.37 -2.79 -18.02
CA ARG A 240 -9.11 -3.35 -17.55
C ARG A 240 -9.21 -4.87 -17.46
N ILE A 241 -8.18 -5.54 -17.97
CA ILE A 241 -7.94 -6.97 -17.85
C ILE A 241 -6.50 -7.14 -17.37
N PRO A 242 -6.23 -7.78 -16.20
CA PRO A 242 -4.87 -8.03 -15.75
C PRO A 242 -4.08 -8.81 -16.81
N PRO A 243 -2.80 -8.47 -17.05
CA PRO A 243 -2.06 -8.95 -18.21
C PRO A 243 -1.88 -10.47 -18.23
N ILE A 244 -1.70 -11.10 -17.06
CA ILE A 244 -1.57 -12.57 -16.98
C ILE A 244 -2.90 -13.26 -17.27
N PHE A 245 -4.01 -12.70 -16.79
CA PHE A 245 -5.33 -13.23 -17.07
C PHE A 245 -5.71 -13.07 -18.54
N TYR A 246 -5.35 -11.94 -19.17
CA TYR A 246 -5.52 -11.73 -20.61
C TYR A 246 -4.83 -12.82 -21.43
N GLU A 247 -3.57 -13.15 -21.13
CA GLU A 247 -2.86 -14.22 -21.82
C GLU A 247 -3.49 -15.59 -21.54
N LYS A 248 -4.00 -15.84 -20.32
CA LYS A 248 -4.75 -17.05 -19.98
C LYS A 248 -6.04 -17.18 -20.80
N MET A 249 -6.80 -16.10 -21.00
CA MET A 249 -8.00 -16.12 -21.85
C MET A 249 -7.67 -16.47 -23.30
N LYS A 250 -6.55 -15.95 -23.83
CA LYS A 250 -6.07 -16.27 -25.18
C LYS A 250 -5.64 -17.72 -25.30
N GLU A 251 -4.88 -18.23 -24.33
CA GLU A 251 -4.46 -19.64 -24.26
C GLU A 251 -5.67 -20.59 -24.30
N LYS A 252 -6.73 -20.25 -23.56
CA LYS A 252 -7.96 -21.05 -23.47
C LYS A 252 -8.92 -20.84 -24.65
N GLY A 253 -8.62 -19.90 -25.55
CA GLY A 253 -9.47 -19.59 -26.71
C GLY A 253 -10.77 -18.86 -26.38
N VAL A 254 -10.86 -18.24 -25.19
CA VAL A 254 -12.08 -17.59 -24.66
C VAL A 254 -11.97 -16.06 -24.61
N TYR A 255 -10.93 -15.47 -25.20
CA TYR A 255 -10.85 -14.02 -25.33
C TYR A 255 -11.82 -13.51 -26.41
N ASN A 256 -13.06 -13.24 -26.00
CA ASN A 256 -14.12 -12.71 -26.84
C ASN A 256 -15.09 -11.84 -26.02
N GLU A 257 -15.93 -11.06 -26.71
CA GLU A 257 -16.86 -10.11 -26.08
C GLU A 257 -17.91 -10.77 -25.18
N GLU A 258 -18.29 -12.03 -25.45
CA GLU A 258 -19.27 -12.76 -24.64
C GLU A 258 -18.66 -13.11 -23.27
N THR A 259 -17.48 -13.72 -23.24
CA THR A 259 -16.76 -14.05 -22.01
C THR A 259 -16.40 -12.79 -21.21
N ILE A 260 -15.99 -11.72 -21.88
CA ILE A 260 -15.70 -10.44 -21.24
C ILE A 260 -16.94 -9.89 -20.52
N ARG A 261 -18.08 -9.85 -21.21
CA ARG A 261 -19.35 -9.38 -20.62
C ARG A 261 -19.81 -10.26 -19.48
N ASP A 262 -19.67 -11.57 -19.62
CA ASP A 262 -20.01 -12.54 -18.59
C ASP A 262 -19.20 -12.29 -17.29
N ILE A 263 -17.89 -12.11 -17.39
CA ILE A 263 -17.03 -11.81 -16.23
C ILE A 263 -17.41 -10.45 -15.59
N ILE A 264 -17.70 -9.43 -16.39
CA ILE A 264 -18.15 -8.11 -15.87
C ILE A 264 -19.49 -8.24 -15.12
N ASN A 265 -20.44 -9.01 -15.66
CA ASN A 265 -21.73 -9.26 -15.01
C ASN A 265 -21.58 -10.01 -13.68
N HIS A 266 -20.47 -10.73 -13.50
CA HIS A 266 -20.08 -11.37 -12.25
C HIS A 266 -19.07 -10.52 -11.43
N ILE A 267 -19.04 -9.21 -11.65
CA ILE A 267 -18.24 -8.23 -10.89
C ILE A 267 -16.75 -8.58 -10.96
N GLY A 268 -16.29 -8.96 -12.16
CA GLY A 268 -14.90 -9.32 -12.39
C GLY A 268 -14.49 -10.67 -11.80
N SER A 269 -15.43 -11.48 -11.29
CA SER A 269 -15.18 -12.84 -10.81
C SER A 269 -15.01 -13.82 -11.97
N VAL A 270 -14.17 -14.83 -11.76
CA VAL A 270 -13.98 -15.95 -12.69
C VAL A 270 -14.25 -17.30 -12.02
N GLN A 271 -14.85 -17.29 -10.83
CA GLN A 271 -15.09 -18.52 -10.07
C GLN A 271 -16.18 -19.39 -10.69
N HIS A 272 -17.11 -18.78 -11.45
CA HIS A 272 -18.24 -19.45 -12.09
C HIS A 272 -17.89 -20.12 -13.42
N VAL A 273 -16.77 -19.77 -14.06
CA VAL A 273 -16.43 -20.27 -15.40
C VAL A 273 -16.02 -21.73 -15.38
N ASP A 274 -16.25 -22.47 -16.47
CA ASP A 274 -15.97 -23.91 -16.59
C ASP A 274 -14.61 -24.22 -17.26
N TRP A 275 -14.02 -23.24 -17.95
CA TRP A 275 -12.76 -23.38 -18.70
C TRP A 275 -11.49 -23.18 -17.83
N LEU A 276 -11.66 -22.76 -16.57
CA LEU A 276 -10.60 -22.74 -15.57
C LEU A 276 -10.71 -23.96 -14.65
N THR A 277 -9.56 -24.56 -14.35
CA THR A 277 -9.43 -25.55 -13.26
C THR A 277 -9.64 -24.90 -11.89
N ASP A 278 -9.91 -25.71 -10.88
CA ASP A 278 -10.07 -25.21 -9.50
C ASP A 278 -8.79 -24.51 -9.01
N GLU A 279 -7.62 -25.04 -9.36
CA GLU A 279 -6.33 -24.43 -9.04
C GLU A 279 -6.15 -23.08 -9.75
N GLU A 280 -6.49 -22.98 -11.05
CA GLU A 280 -6.44 -21.70 -11.76
C GLU A 280 -7.41 -20.67 -11.16
N LYS A 281 -8.60 -21.10 -10.74
CA LYS A 281 -9.57 -20.24 -10.06
C LYS A 281 -9.05 -19.66 -8.75
N GLN A 282 -8.25 -20.42 -7.98
CA GLN A 282 -7.58 -19.91 -6.78
C GLN A 282 -6.56 -18.81 -7.10
N VAL A 283 -5.85 -18.92 -8.24
CA VAL A 283 -4.85 -17.93 -8.68
C VAL A 283 -5.51 -16.62 -9.12
N PHE A 284 -6.69 -16.71 -9.74
CA PHE A 284 -7.42 -15.56 -10.29
C PHE A 284 -8.58 -15.08 -9.40
N MET A 285 -8.51 -15.35 -8.10
CA MET A 285 -9.40 -14.69 -7.14
C MET A 285 -9.20 -13.18 -7.19
N ASN A 286 -10.31 -12.45 -7.23
CA ASN A 286 -10.26 -11.00 -7.11
C ASN A 286 -10.16 -10.54 -5.63
N ALA A 287 -9.96 -9.24 -5.43
CA ALA A 287 -9.75 -8.66 -4.11
C ALA A 287 -10.90 -8.92 -3.11
N TYR A 288 -12.14 -9.06 -3.59
CA TYR A 288 -13.32 -9.33 -2.77
C TYR A 288 -13.48 -10.82 -2.41
N GLU A 289 -12.83 -11.71 -3.15
CA GLU A 289 -12.88 -13.16 -2.95
C GLU A 289 -11.77 -13.64 -2.01
N ILE A 290 -10.70 -12.87 -1.88
CA ILE A 290 -9.59 -13.15 -0.97
C ILE A 290 -10.01 -12.85 0.48
N GLU A 291 -9.63 -13.71 1.41
CA GLU A 291 -9.84 -13.45 2.84
C GLU A 291 -9.06 -12.22 3.29
N GLN A 292 -9.77 -11.18 3.75
CA GLN A 292 -9.18 -9.87 4.09
C GLN A 292 -8.14 -9.94 5.22
N LYS A 293 -8.27 -10.94 6.12
CA LYS A 293 -7.28 -11.21 7.19
C LYS A 293 -5.92 -11.60 6.62
N VAL A 294 -5.89 -12.24 5.44
CA VAL A 294 -4.65 -12.58 4.74
C VAL A 294 -3.98 -11.30 4.21
N ILE A 295 -4.75 -10.35 3.67
CA ILE A 295 -4.22 -9.05 3.22
C ILE A 295 -3.61 -8.28 4.41
N LEU A 296 -4.27 -8.26 5.57
CA LEU A 296 -3.74 -7.67 6.80
C LEU A 296 -2.44 -8.36 7.23
N ARG A 297 -2.41 -9.70 7.23
CA ARG A 297 -1.22 -10.47 7.61
C ARG A 297 -0.03 -10.19 6.68
N HIS A 298 -0.27 -10.15 5.37
CA HIS A 298 0.70 -9.74 4.37
C HIS A 298 1.28 -8.36 4.69
N ALA A 299 0.42 -7.39 5.00
CA ALA A 299 0.84 -6.04 5.38
C ALA A 299 1.70 -6.02 6.64
N SER A 300 1.26 -6.71 7.69
CA SER A 300 1.98 -6.84 8.96
C SER A 300 3.37 -7.45 8.79
N LEU A 301 3.49 -8.53 8.01
CA LEU A 301 4.78 -9.18 7.75
C LEU A 301 5.74 -8.29 6.96
N ARG A 302 5.23 -7.54 5.98
CA ARG A 302 6.05 -6.60 5.19
C ARG A 302 6.51 -5.40 6.02
N GLN A 303 5.68 -4.87 6.90
CA GLN A 303 5.97 -3.66 7.68
C GLN A 303 7.26 -3.79 8.51
N LYS A 304 7.63 -5.01 8.92
CA LYS A 304 8.91 -5.31 9.58
C LYS A 304 10.14 -4.87 8.78
N TYR A 305 10.00 -4.71 7.47
CA TYR A 305 11.05 -4.30 6.54
C TYR A 305 10.76 -2.92 5.92
N THR A 306 9.74 -2.20 6.38
CA THR A 306 9.33 -0.90 5.85
C THR A 306 9.53 0.18 6.92
N CYS A 307 10.35 1.19 6.63
CA CYS A 307 10.62 2.26 7.60
C CYS A 307 9.53 3.34 7.68
N GLN A 308 8.69 3.48 6.65
CA GLN A 308 7.49 4.32 6.70
C GLN A 308 6.25 3.42 6.86
N GLY A 309 5.17 3.65 6.13
CA GLY A 309 3.96 2.83 6.14
C GLY A 309 3.60 2.26 4.77
N GLN A 310 2.37 1.77 4.68
CA GLN A 310 1.78 1.22 3.47
C GLN A 310 0.29 1.55 3.39
N SER A 311 -0.18 1.91 2.21
CA SER A 311 -1.60 2.19 1.96
C SER A 311 -2.40 0.88 1.95
N LEU A 312 -2.97 0.53 3.10
CA LEU A 312 -3.70 -0.73 3.28
C LEU A 312 -5.18 -0.57 2.99
N ASN A 313 -5.61 -1.12 1.85
CA ASN A 313 -7.02 -1.22 1.48
C ASN A 313 -7.61 -2.56 1.91
N PHE A 314 -8.90 -2.55 2.24
CA PHE A 314 -9.72 -3.74 2.39
C PHE A 314 -10.87 -3.73 1.38
N PHE A 315 -11.37 -4.92 1.07
CA PHE A 315 -12.41 -5.16 0.07
C PHE A 315 -13.49 -6.03 0.73
N VAL A 316 -14.64 -5.45 1.01
CA VAL A 316 -15.72 -6.08 1.76
C VAL A 316 -17.01 -6.11 0.94
N ALA A 317 -17.88 -7.07 1.21
CA ALA A 317 -19.23 -7.07 0.65
C ALA A 317 -20.06 -5.92 1.27
N GLU A 318 -21.06 -5.42 0.55
CA GLU A 318 -21.84 -4.25 1.00
C GLU A 318 -22.76 -4.56 2.20
N GLU A 319 -23.59 -5.60 2.11
CA GLU A 319 -24.57 -5.92 3.15
C GLU A 319 -23.98 -6.81 4.26
N GLY A 320 -24.20 -6.43 5.52
CA GLY A 320 -23.86 -7.24 6.69
C GLY A 320 -22.37 -7.34 7.02
N SER A 321 -21.54 -6.47 6.44
CA SER A 321 -20.08 -6.47 6.67
C SER A 321 -19.64 -5.61 7.85
N GLU A 322 -20.56 -4.99 8.61
CA GLU A 322 -20.19 -4.13 9.75
C GLU A 322 -19.34 -4.89 10.78
N ASP A 323 -19.68 -6.14 11.05
CA ASP A 323 -18.94 -7.00 11.96
C ASP A 323 -17.55 -7.34 11.38
N GLN A 324 -17.46 -7.56 10.06
CA GLN A 324 -16.20 -7.82 9.38
C GLN A 324 -15.29 -6.58 9.38
N ILE A 325 -15.85 -5.39 9.14
CA ILE A 325 -15.13 -4.11 9.20
C ILE A 325 -14.63 -3.87 10.63
N ALA A 326 -15.49 -4.05 11.64
CA ALA A 326 -15.12 -3.90 13.04
C ALA A 326 -14.01 -4.87 13.45
N GLU A 327 -14.08 -6.13 13.01
CA GLU A 327 -13.04 -7.13 13.23
C GLU A 327 -11.70 -6.70 12.57
N LEU A 328 -11.72 -6.31 11.29
CA LEU A 328 -10.52 -5.88 10.57
C LEU A 328 -9.86 -4.64 11.19
N ILE A 329 -10.66 -3.66 11.62
CA ILE A 329 -10.16 -2.48 12.32
C ILE A 329 -9.56 -2.87 13.68
N THR A 330 -10.20 -3.78 14.41
CA THR A 330 -9.68 -4.28 15.69
C THR A 330 -8.35 -4.98 15.49
N MET A 331 -8.25 -5.86 14.49
CA MET A 331 -6.99 -6.52 14.13
C MET A 331 -5.91 -5.50 13.73
N ALA A 332 -6.25 -4.49 12.92
CA ALA A 332 -5.33 -3.43 12.53
C ALA A 332 -4.90 -2.57 13.73
N PHE A 333 -5.80 -2.35 14.70
CA PHE A 333 -5.52 -1.62 15.94
C PHE A 333 -4.64 -2.43 16.90
N LEU A 334 -4.79 -3.75 16.97
CA LEU A 334 -4.00 -4.60 17.86
C LEU A 334 -2.64 -5.02 17.28
N ASP A 335 -2.51 -5.10 15.96
CA ASP A 335 -1.24 -5.48 15.32
C ASP A 335 -0.26 -4.30 15.33
N GLU A 336 0.84 -4.43 16.07
CA GLU A 336 1.90 -3.42 16.12
C GLU A 336 2.44 -3.06 14.74
N ASN A 337 2.43 -3.98 13.78
CA ASN A 337 2.98 -3.79 12.44
C ASN A 337 1.97 -3.22 11.43
N ILE A 338 0.85 -2.69 11.89
CA ILE A 338 -0.08 -1.91 11.05
C ILE A 338 -0.08 -0.48 11.56
N LEU A 339 0.47 0.44 10.76
CA LEU A 339 0.61 1.86 11.12
C LEU A 339 -0.59 2.71 10.70
N SER A 340 -1.29 2.26 9.66
CA SER A 340 -2.44 2.96 9.09
C SER A 340 -3.35 2.01 8.32
N GLN A 341 -4.58 2.46 8.07
CA GLN A 341 -5.54 1.82 7.17
C GLN A 341 -6.10 2.91 6.25
N TYR A 342 -6.25 2.56 4.95
CA TYR A 342 -6.64 3.49 3.89
C TYR A 342 -8.13 3.39 3.54
N TYR A 343 -8.53 2.78 2.42
CA TYR A 343 -9.94 2.64 2.06
C TYR A 343 -10.52 1.26 2.42
N PHE A 344 -11.83 1.25 2.67
CA PHE A 344 -12.66 0.05 2.55
C PHE A 344 -13.47 0.16 1.25
N TYR A 345 -13.23 -0.75 0.31
CA TYR A 345 -13.98 -0.85 -0.93
C TYR A 345 -15.16 -1.79 -0.75
N SER A 346 -16.37 -1.36 -1.16
CA SER A 346 -17.57 -2.19 -1.18
C SER A 346 -17.86 -2.72 -2.59
N LYS A 347 -18.45 -3.92 -2.67
CA LYS A 347 -18.66 -4.67 -3.92
C LYS A 347 -19.67 -4.04 -4.90
N SER A 348 -20.53 -3.12 -4.44
CA SER A 348 -21.59 -2.54 -5.27
C SER A 348 -21.14 -1.22 -5.90
N GLY A 349 -20.59 -1.28 -7.11
CA GLY A 349 -20.68 -0.23 -8.15
C GLY A 349 -20.25 1.21 -7.82
N VAL A 350 -19.70 1.47 -6.63
CA VAL A 350 -19.30 2.81 -6.22
C VAL A 350 -17.79 2.88 -6.39
N VAL A 351 -17.42 3.37 -7.58
CA VAL A 351 -16.32 4.34 -7.69
C VAL A 351 -16.41 5.21 -6.45
N VAL A 352 -15.44 5.15 -5.53
CA VAL A 352 -15.40 6.03 -4.36
C VAL A 352 -15.58 7.46 -4.92
N PRO A 353 -16.74 8.11 -4.73
CA PRO A 353 -17.01 9.37 -5.40
C PRO A 353 -16.02 10.35 -4.81
N ASP A 354 -15.18 10.95 -5.64
CA ASP A 354 -14.02 11.74 -5.21
C ASP A 354 -12.98 10.92 -4.43
N GLU A 355 -12.47 9.87 -5.06
CA GLU A 355 -11.16 9.32 -4.75
C GLU A 355 -10.08 10.41 -4.91
N CYS A 356 -8.96 10.28 -4.20
CA CYS A 356 -7.90 11.28 -4.25
C CYS A 356 -7.43 11.50 -5.72
N LEU A 357 -7.75 12.67 -6.29
CA LEU A 357 -7.34 13.06 -7.64
C LEU A 357 -5.83 12.90 -7.87
N SER A 358 -5.00 13.07 -6.83
CA SER A 358 -3.55 12.89 -6.92
C SER A 358 -3.10 11.43 -6.94
N CYS A 359 -3.90 10.50 -6.39
CA CYS A 359 -3.64 9.05 -6.40
C CYS A 359 -4.41 8.34 -7.56
N SER A 360 -5.31 9.05 -8.27
CA SER A 360 -6.05 8.56 -9.46
C SER A 360 -5.65 9.20 -10.80
N ALA A 361 -4.77 10.22 -10.78
CA ALA A 361 -4.26 10.92 -11.98
C ALA A 361 -2.94 10.33 -12.49
#